data_AF-A0A3R7RB29-F1
#
_entry.id   AF-A0A3R7RB29-F1
#
_cell.length_a   1.000
_cell.length_b   1.000
_cell.length_c   1.000
_cell.angle_alpha   90.00
_cell.angle_beta   90.00
_cell.angle_gamma   90.00
#
_symmetry.space_group_name_H-M   'P 1'
#
loop_
_entity.id
_entity.type
_entity.pdbx_description
1 polymer ?
#
loop_
_entity_poly.entity_id
_entity_poly.type
_entity_poly.pdbx_seq_one_letter_code
_entity_poly.pdbx_strand_id
1 'polypeptide(L)'
;MSETASFPPHREERLDSLFDTAMEAVAELERCRARLHGSLQAAHFLYSDVQREMDRAGLILGLEAVPTKAGALRPQLGLVCLATAAEETATKKEEEQSQEYYEFAVVSMADGGENDSAHWFASAPSVGLRECQQRFREVVNACVQVVQAQKRAMEAAEAYRAVVAQTA
;
A
#
# COMPACT_ATOMS: atom_id res chain seq x y z
N MET A 1 5.97 49.47 -28.62
CA MET A 1 5.34 49.27 -27.29
C MET A 1 4.86 47.84 -27.29
N SER A 2 5.55 46.98 -26.54
CA SER A 2 5.31 45.54 -26.55
C SER A 2 3.96 45.24 -25.90
N GLU A 3 3.07 44.58 -26.64
CA GLU A 3 1.85 43.98 -26.10
C GLU A 3 2.27 42.93 -25.08
N THR A 4 2.03 43.23 -23.80
CA THR A 4 1.99 42.24 -22.74
C THR A 4 0.83 41.31 -23.05
N ALA A 5 1.15 40.12 -23.60
CA ALA A 5 0.19 39.03 -23.70
C ALA A 5 -0.33 38.72 -22.29
N SER A 6 -1.53 39.22 -21.99
CA SER A 6 -2.26 38.89 -20.77
C SER A 6 -2.65 37.43 -20.88
N PHE A 7 -1.91 36.55 -20.21
CA PHE A 7 -2.35 35.17 -20.02
C PHE A 7 -3.68 35.17 -19.25
N PRO A 8 -4.65 34.31 -19.61
CA PRO A 8 -5.90 34.25 -18.87
C PRO A 8 -5.64 33.78 -17.42
N PRO A 9 -6.20 34.45 -16.41
CA PRO A 9 -5.90 34.21 -14.98
C PRO A 9 -6.14 32.76 -14.56
N HIS A 10 -7.10 32.08 -15.19
CA HIS A 10 -7.44 30.67 -14.90
C HIS A 10 -6.35 29.65 -15.25
N ARG A 11 -5.28 30.04 -15.96
CA ARG A 11 -4.22 29.12 -16.42
C ARG A 11 -3.11 28.95 -15.39
N GLU A 12 -2.60 30.06 -14.84
CA GLU A 12 -1.58 30.03 -13.79
C GLU A 12 -2.16 29.37 -12.53
N GLU A 13 -3.39 29.74 -12.17
CA GLU A 13 -4.14 29.12 -11.07
C GLU A 13 -4.29 27.59 -11.24
N ARG A 14 -4.49 27.10 -12.47
CA ARG A 14 -4.59 25.66 -12.76
C ARG A 14 -3.25 24.94 -12.63
N LEU A 15 -2.15 25.56 -13.07
CA LEU A 15 -0.81 24.99 -12.94
C LEU A 15 -0.37 24.93 -11.48
N ASP A 16 -0.62 26.00 -10.73
CA ASP A 16 -0.32 26.07 -9.30
C ASP A 16 -1.11 25.01 -8.52
N SER A 17 -2.41 24.86 -8.81
CA SER A 17 -3.23 23.82 -8.18
C SER A 17 -2.75 22.39 -8.48
N LEU A 18 -2.31 22.11 -9.70
CA LEU A 18 -1.76 20.80 -10.07
C LEU A 18 -0.38 20.55 -9.43
N PHE A 19 0.44 21.60 -9.31
CA PHE A 19 1.70 21.53 -8.59
C PHE A 19 1.48 21.22 -7.11
N ASP A 20 0.57 21.94 -6.45
CA ASP A 20 0.21 21.70 -5.06
C ASP A 20 -0.32 20.27 -4.85
N THR A 21 -1.20 19.80 -5.74
CA THR A 21 -1.69 18.41 -5.71
C THR A 21 -0.55 17.39 -5.82
N ALA A 22 0.41 17.61 -6.72
CA ALA A 22 1.56 16.72 -6.86
C ALA A 22 2.45 16.73 -5.61
N MET A 23 2.68 17.91 -5.01
CA MET A 23 3.46 18.06 -3.79
C MET A 23 2.78 17.39 -2.58
N GLU A 24 1.46 17.53 -2.45
CA GLU A 24 0.69 16.84 -1.41
C GLU A 24 0.75 15.32 -1.58
N ALA A 25 0.64 14.82 -2.81
CA ALA A 25 0.72 13.39 -3.10
C ALA A 25 2.12 12.82 -2.77
N VAL A 26 3.20 13.56 -3.07
CA VAL A 26 4.57 13.19 -2.67
C VAL A 26 4.72 13.21 -1.14
N ALA A 27 4.16 14.22 -0.47
CA ALA A 27 4.20 14.28 0.99
C ALA A 27 3.44 13.12 1.65
N GLU A 28 2.32 12.67 1.08
CA GLU A 28 1.63 11.46 1.52
C GLU A 28 2.48 10.21 1.30
N LEU A 29 3.11 10.06 0.13
CA LEU A 29 4.01 8.95 -0.15
C LEU A 29 5.13 8.84 0.88
N GLU A 30 5.78 9.95 1.23
CA GLU A 30 6.84 9.96 2.24
C GLU A 30 6.30 9.62 3.64
N ARG A 31 5.09 10.08 3.99
CA ARG A 31 4.42 9.67 5.25
C ARG A 31 4.14 8.17 5.27
N CYS A 32 3.67 7.58 4.17
CA CYS A 32 3.46 6.14 4.06
C CYS A 32 4.78 5.36 4.15
N ARG A 33 5.86 5.83 3.52
CA ARG A 33 7.20 5.22 3.59
C ARG A 33 7.76 5.23 5.02
N ALA A 34 7.63 6.36 5.72
CA ALA A 34 8.03 6.47 7.11
C ALA A 34 7.26 5.49 8.01
N ARG A 35 5.94 5.35 7.80
CA ARG A 35 5.11 4.36 8.51
C ARG A 35 5.54 2.93 8.22
N LEU A 36 5.77 2.58 6.95
CA LEU A 36 6.26 1.26 6.56
C LEU A 36 7.61 0.94 7.25
N HIS A 37 8.53 1.89 7.26
CA HIS A 37 9.81 1.73 7.94
C HIS A 37 9.63 1.48 9.45
N GLY A 38 8.79 2.28 10.12
CA GLY A 38 8.48 2.08 11.53
C GLY A 38 7.86 0.71 11.82
N SER A 39 6.91 0.27 10.98
CA SER A 39 6.28 -1.05 11.11
C SER A 39 7.29 -2.19 10.90
N LEU A 40 8.18 -2.08 9.91
CA LEU A 40 9.24 -3.06 9.67
C LEU A 40 10.21 -3.15 10.85
N GLN A 41 10.62 -2.01 11.40
CA GLN A 41 11.50 -1.96 12.56
C GLN A 41 10.83 -2.62 13.78
N ALA A 42 9.57 -2.28 14.07
CA ALA A 42 8.82 -2.87 15.17
C ALA A 42 8.63 -4.38 15.00
N ALA A 43 8.25 -4.83 13.80
CA ALA A 43 8.11 -6.24 13.47
C ALA A 43 9.44 -7.00 13.62
N HIS A 44 10.55 -6.42 13.19
CA HIS A 44 11.88 -7.03 13.30
C HIS A 44 12.33 -7.20 14.75
N PHE A 45 12.15 -6.18 15.60
CA PHE A 45 12.49 -6.30 17.02
C PHE A 45 11.65 -7.37 17.70
N LEU A 46 10.33 -7.36 17.47
CA LEU A 46 9.43 -8.36 18.03
C LEU A 46 9.77 -9.77 17.54
N TYR A 47 10.07 -9.93 16.24
CA TYR A 47 10.54 -11.21 15.69
C TYR A 47 11.81 -11.71 16.40
N SER A 48 12.78 -10.82 16.64
CA SER A 48 14.02 -11.18 17.32
C SER A 48 13.78 -11.65 18.76
N ASP A 49 12.84 -11.02 19.48
CA ASP A 49 12.48 -11.42 20.84
C ASP A 49 11.74 -12.75 20.87
N VAL A 50 10.76 -12.94 19.96
CA VAL A 50 10.00 -14.20 19.83
C VAL A 50 10.90 -15.35 19.39
N GLN A 51 11.85 -15.11 18.46
CA GLN A 51 12.84 -16.10 18.06
C GLN A 51 13.62 -16.60 19.28
N ARG A 52 14.11 -15.69 20.13
CA ARG A 52 14.85 -16.06 21.35
C ARG A 52 13.99 -16.83 22.35
N GLU A 53 12.71 -16.47 22.48
CA GLU A 53 11.75 -17.20 23.31
C GLU A 53 11.57 -18.64 22.80
N MET A 54 11.37 -18.79 21.50
CA MET A 54 11.18 -20.09 20.85
C MET A 54 12.44 -20.96 20.91
N ASP A 55 13.61 -20.39 20.66
CA ASP A 55 14.90 -21.11 20.75
C ASP A 55 15.10 -21.69 22.17
N ARG A 56 14.73 -20.94 23.21
CA ARG A 56 14.77 -21.42 24.61
C ARG A 56 13.80 -22.56 24.88
N ALA A 57 12.69 -22.60 24.16
CA ALA A 57 11.72 -23.70 24.19
C ALA A 57 12.10 -24.88 23.27
N GLY A 58 13.22 -24.79 22.55
CA GLY A 58 13.64 -25.81 21.58
C GLY A 58 12.78 -25.83 20.31
N LEU A 59 12.08 -24.73 20.01
CA LEU A 59 11.24 -24.56 18.83
C LEU A 59 11.97 -23.70 17.78
N ILE A 60 11.59 -23.85 16.52
CA ILE A 60 12.18 -23.12 15.40
C ILE A 60 11.15 -22.14 14.84
N LEU A 61 11.51 -20.86 14.75
CA LEU A 61 10.73 -19.83 14.06
C LEU A 61 11.33 -19.53 12.69
N GLY A 62 11.01 -20.39 11.72
CA GLY A 62 11.54 -20.30 10.36
C GLY A 62 10.73 -21.12 9.37
N LEU A 63 11.09 -21.03 8.09
CA LEU A 63 10.43 -21.79 7.03
C LEU A 63 10.55 -23.31 7.24
N GLU A 64 11.57 -23.74 7.98
CA GLU A 64 11.82 -25.14 8.35
C GLU A 64 10.71 -25.71 9.23
N ALA A 65 9.99 -24.88 9.99
CA ALA A 65 8.84 -25.29 10.80
C ALA A 65 7.54 -25.36 9.98
N VAL A 66 7.54 -24.85 8.76
CA VAL A 66 6.34 -24.72 7.94
C VAL A 66 6.10 -26.02 7.12
N PRO A 67 4.86 -26.54 7.06
CA PRO A 67 4.56 -27.75 6.29
C PRO A 67 4.94 -27.64 4.80
N THR A 68 5.70 -28.62 4.29
CA THR A 68 6.21 -28.62 2.90
C THR A 68 5.37 -29.45 1.92
N LYS A 69 4.37 -30.19 2.40
CA LYS A 69 3.51 -31.01 1.55
C LYS A 69 2.72 -30.13 0.57
N ALA A 70 2.59 -30.56 -0.68
CA ALA A 70 1.81 -29.85 -1.68
C ALA A 70 0.37 -29.61 -1.19
N GLY A 71 -0.09 -28.36 -1.27
CA GLY A 71 -1.41 -27.95 -0.79
C GLY A 71 -1.54 -27.79 0.73
N ALA A 72 -0.48 -27.98 1.52
CA ALA A 72 -0.50 -27.74 2.96
C ALA A 72 -0.45 -26.24 3.31
N LEU A 73 0.10 -25.43 2.41
CA LEU A 73 0.13 -23.98 2.55
C LEU A 73 -0.96 -23.33 1.72
N ARG A 74 -1.75 -22.50 2.40
CA ARG A 74 -2.69 -21.57 1.77
C ARG A 74 -2.28 -20.15 2.15
N PRO A 75 -2.30 -19.19 1.20
CA PRO A 75 -2.14 -17.79 1.54
C PRO A 75 -3.15 -17.39 2.61
N GLN A 76 -2.71 -16.70 3.66
CA GLN A 76 -3.62 -16.13 4.66
C GLN A 76 -4.11 -14.75 4.28
N LEU A 77 -3.31 -14.03 3.49
CA LEU A 77 -3.62 -12.72 2.96
C LEU A 77 -3.55 -12.79 1.44
N GLY A 78 -4.48 -12.11 0.80
CA GLY A 78 -4.53 -11.89 -0.63
C GLY A 78 -4.57 -10.40 -0.93
N LEU A 79 -4.24 -10.04 -2.17
CA LEU A 79 -4.42 -8.70 -2.69
C LEU A 79 -5.53 -8.75 -3.73
N VAL A 80 -6.55 -7.93 -3.55
CA VAL A 80 -7.60 -7.72 -4.55
C VAL A 80 -7.46 -6.35 -5.19
N CYS A 81 -7.76 -6.29 -6.47
CA CYS A 81 -7.82 -5.07 -7.24
C CYS A 81 -9.28 -4.63 -7.31
N LEU A 82 -9.61 -3.51 -6.67
CA LEU A 82 -10.92 -2.89 -6.71
C LEU A 82 -10.91 -1.86 -7.82
N ALA A 83 -11.76 -2.04 -8.84
CA ALA A 83 -12.05 -0.98 -9.78
C ALA A 83 -12.91 0.06 -9.05
N THR A 84 -12.41 1.28 -8.87
CA THR A 84 -13.28 2.36 -8.40
C THR A 84 -14.07 2.83 -9.61
N ALA A 85 -15.36 2.50 -9.66
CA ALA A 85 -16.27 3.15 -10.59
C ALA A 85 -16.23 4.65 -10.27
N ALA A 86 -15.77 5.47 -11.22
CA ALA A 86 -15.93 6.90 -11.11
C ALA A 86 -17.42 7.18 -10.90
N GLU A 87 -17.78 7.87 -9.81
CA GLU A 87 -19.17 8.31 -9.61
C GLU A 87 -19.55 9.19 -10.81
N GLU A 88 -20.37 8.62 -11.70
CA GLU A 88 -20.96 9.33 -12.83
C GLU A 88 -21.97 10.37 -12.32
N THR A 89 -21.49 11.54 -11.91
CA THR A 89 -22.33 12.74 -11.98
C THR A 89 -22.36 13.22 -13.43
N ALA A 90 -23.46 12.89 -14.09
CA ALA A 90 -23.76 13.14 -15.49
C ALA A 90 -23.58 14.61 -15.95
N THR A 91 -22.88 14.85 -17.07
CA THR A 91 -23.49 15.40 -18.31
C THR A 91 -22.48 15.48 -19.48
N LYS A 92 -22.75 14.67 -20.51
CA LYS A 92 -22.48 14.83 -21.96
C LYS A 92 -21.11 15.36 -22.46
N LYS A 93 -20.51 14.47 -23.28
CA LYS A 93 -19.57 14.68 -24.40
C LYS A 93 -18.17 15.17 -24.03
N GLU A 94 -17.27 14.22 -23.83
CA GLU A 94 -16.08 14.03 -24.67
C GLU A 94 -15.51 12.63 -24.39
N GLU A 95 -14.98 12.00 -25.43
CA GLU A 95 -14.28 10.71 -25.36
C GLU A 95 -12.94 10.94 -24.65
N GLU A 96 -12.96 10.98 -23.32
CA GLU A 96 -11.74 10.97 -22.51
C GLU A 96 -11.55 9.58 -21.91
N GLN A 97 -10.35 9.05 -22.13
CA GLN A 97 -9.87 7.76 -21.69
C GLN A 97 -10.31 7.51 -20.25
N SER A 98 -11.22 6.55 -20.06
CA SER A 98 -11.62 6.07 -18.75
C SER A 98 -10.37 5.62 -18.02
N GLN A 99 -9.81 6.48 -17.17
CA GLN A 99 -8.62 6.20 -16.40
C GLN A 99 -9.05 5.17 -15.34
N GLU A 100 -8.86 3.89 -15.67
CA GLU A 100 -9.25 2.78 -14.80
C GLU A 100 -8.46 2.88 -13.50
N TYR A 101 -9.14 3.39 -12.48
CA TYR A 101 -8.54 3.64 -11.19
C TYR A 101 -8.65 2.37 -10.36
N TYR A 102 -7.54 1.64 -10.33
CA TYR A 102 -7.40 0.43 -9.52
C TYR A 102 -6.88 0.77 -8.12
N GLU A 103 -7.62 0.36 -7.08
CA GLU A 103 -7.18 0.37 -5.70
C GLU A 103 -6.88 -1.05 -5.22
N PHE A 104 -5.76 -1.23 -4.52
CA PHE A 104 -5.41 -2.52 -3.92
C PHE A 104 -5.96 -2.63 -2.50
N ALA A 105 -6.62 -3.74 -2.17
CA ALA A 105 -7.00 -4.03 -0.79
C ALA A 105 -6.41 -5.37 -0.32
N VAL A 106 -5.95 -5.41 0.92
CA VAL A 106 -5.56 -6.67 1.57
C VAL A 106 -6.84 -7.36 2.04
N VAL A 107 -7.05 -8.59 1.61
CA VAL A 107 -8.17 -9.43 2.05
C VAL A 107 -7.66 -10.62 2.84
N SER A 108 -8.44 -11.05 3.84
CA SER A 108 -8.20 -12.33 4.47
C SER A 108 -8.63 -13.44 3.52
N MET A 109 -7.69 -14.34 3.21
CA MET A 109 -7.93 -15.54 2.41
C MET A 109 -8.11 -16.78 3.30
N ALA A 110 -8.23 -16.58 4.61
CA ALA A 110 -8.49 -17.66 5.54
C ALA A 110 -9.93 -18.15 5.34
N ASP A 111 -10.08 -19.43 4.98
CA ASP A 111 -11.38 -20.10 4.78
C ASP A 111 -12.12 -20.34 6.11
N GLY A 112 -12.39 -19.30 6.91
CA GLY A 112 -13.27 -19.32 8.09
C GLY A 112 -13.01 -20.39 9.18
N GLY A 113 -11.96 -21.20 9.05
CA GLY A 113 -11.76 -22.43 9.81
C GLY A 113 -10.31 -22.57 10.27
N GLU A 114 -10.15 -22.50 11.59
CA GLU A 114 -9.16 -23.16 12.48
C GLU A 114 -7.66 -23.28 12.11
N ASN A 115 -7.17 -22.78 10.98
CA ASN A 115 -5.74 -22.83 10.65
C ASN A 115 -5.05 -21.49 10.98
N ASP A 116 -4.94 -21.20 12.28
CA ASP A 116 -3.98 -20.21 12.77
C ASP A 116 -2.56 -20.73 12.46
N SER A 117 -1.83 -20.03 11.59
CA SER A 117 -0.47 -20.41 11.17
C SER A 117 0.52 -20.40 12.32
N ALA A 118 0.18 -19.77 13.45
CA ALA A 118 1.00 -19.86 14.65
C ALA A 118 1.19 -21.32 15.10
N HIS A 119 0.23 -22.20 14.81
CA HIS A 119 0.31 -23.63 15.12
C HIS A 119 1.33 -24.41 14.27
N TRP A 120 1.85 -23.84 13.18
CA TRP A 120 2.98 -24.43 12.46
C TRP A 120 4.27 -24.35 13.27
N PHE A 121 4.38 -23.34 14.13
CA PHE A 121 5.60 -23.03 14.88
C PHE A 121 5.55 -23.57 16.31
N ALA A 122 4.35 -23.62 16.92
CA ALA A 122 4.16 -24.11 18.28
C ALA A 122 2.79 -24.76 18.45
N SER A 123 2.71 -25.91 19.13
CA SER A 123 1.43 -26.55 19.45
C SER A 123 0.54 -25.67 20.34
N ALA A 124 1.16 -24.88 21.23
CA ALA A 124 0.52 -23.84 22.03
C ALA A 124 1.18 -22.47 21.76
N PRO A 125 0.72 -21.72 20.75
CA PRO A 125 1.30 -20.43 20.38
C PRO A 125 1.27 -19.41 21.51
N SER A 126 2.43 -18.80 21.78
CA SER A 126 2.51 -17.72 22.76
C SER A 126 1.84 -16.44 22.25
N VAL A 127 1.54 -15.54 23.19
CA VAL A 127 1.00 -14.21 22.85
C VAL A 127 1.98 -13.45 21.97
N GLY A 128 3.28 -13.53 22.28
CA GLY A 128 4.34 -12.89 21.49
C GLY A 128 4.37 -13.37 20.05
N LEU A 129 4.25 -14.69 19.82
CA LEU A 129 4.19 -15.23 18.45
C LEU A 129 3.00 -14.71 17.65
N ARG A 130 1.81 -14.66 18.25
CA ARG A 130 0.61 -14.12 17.59
C ARG A 130 0.74 -12.63 17.32
N GLU A 131 1.30 -11.87 18.27
CA GLU A 131 1.57 -10.44 18.07
C GLU A 131 2.59 -10.23 16.95
N CYS A 132 3.64 -11.04 16.89
CA CYS A 132 4.64 -10.99 15.82
C CYS A 132 3.99 -11.21 14.45
N GLN A 133 3.11 -12.20 14.33
CA GLN A 133 2.36 -12.42 13.09
C GLN A 133 1.49 -11.22 12.74
N GLN A 134 0.79 -10.65 13.72
CA GLN A 134 -0.02 -9.45 13.51
C GLN A 134 0.81 -8.26 13.04
N ARG A 135 2.02 -8.05 13.59
CA ARG A 135 2.95 -7.01 13.10
C ARG A 135 3.36 -7.21 11.65
N PHE A 136 3.63 -8.44 11.23
CA PHE A 136 3.91 -8.70 9.81
C PHE A 136 2.68 -8.47 8.92
N ARG A 137 1.46 -8.72 9.41
CA ARG A 137 0.23 -8.33 8.69
C ARG A 137 0.10 -6.81 8.55
N GLU A 138 0.45 -6.06 9.60
CA GLU A 138 0.49 -4.58 9.54
C GLU A 138 1.53 -4.09 8.54
N VAL A 139 2.71 -4.73 8.47
CA VAL A 139 3.74 -4.44 7.44
C VAL A 139 3.18 -4.64 6.03
N VAL A 140 2.49 -5.75 5.76
CA VAL A 140 1.88 -6.00 4.44
C VAL A 140 0.85 -4.91 4.09
N ASN A 141 0.02 -4.49 5.04
CA ASN A 141 -0.92 -3.39 4.83
C ASN A 141 -0.19 -2.06 4.55
N ALA A 142 0.89 -1.76 5.28
CA ALA A 142 1.70 -0.57 5.05
C ALA A 142 2.36 -0.59 3.65
N CYS A 143 2.81 -1.75 3.16
CA CYS A 143 3.29 -1.90 1.78
C CYS A 143 2.21 -1.52 0.76
N VAL A 144 0.97 -1.98 0.95
CA VAL A 144 -0.15 -1.63 0.06
C VAL A 144 -0.42 -0.13 0.06
N GLN A 145 -0.43 0.51 1.24
CA GLN A 145 -0.59 1.96 1.36
C GLN A 145 0.52 2.73 0.62
N VAL A 146 1.77 2.28 0.71
CA VAL A 146 2.89 2.88 -0.04
C VAL A 146 2.68 2.75 -1.54
N VAL A 147 2.26 1.59 -2.04
CA VAL A 147 2.00 1.38 -3.47
C VAL A 147 0.88 2.30 -3.97
N GLN A 148 -0.21 2.43 -3.20
CA GLN A 148 -1.31 3.33 -3.53
C GLN A 148 -0.88 4.81 -3.51
N ALA A 149 -0.12 5.23 -2.50
CA ALA A 149 0.40 6.59 -2.43
C ALA A 149 1.38 6.89 -3.57
N GLN A 150 2.21 5.91 -3.94
CA GLN A 150 3.13 6.03 -5.08
C GLN A 150 2.37 6.18 -6.39
N LYS A 151 1.32 5.40 -6.61
CA LYS A 151 0.44 5.53 -7.78
C LYS A 151 -0.14 6.95 -7.88
N ARG A 152 -0.74 7.45 -6.78
CA ARG A 152 -1.29 8.82 -6.72
C ARG A 152 -0.25 9.89 -7.02
N ALA A 153 0.95 9.76 -6.47
CA ALA A 153 2.03 10.72 -6.73
C ALA A 153 2.47 10.71 -8.19
N MET A 154 2.53 9.53 -8.83
CA MET A 154 2.84 9.41 -10.26
C MET A 154 1.75 10.04 -11.14
N GLU A 155 0.47 9.75 -10.87
CA GLU A 155 -0.66 10.30 -11.60
C GLU A 155 -0.71 11.83 -11.49
N ALA A 156 -0.51 12.39 -10.29
CA ALA A 156 -0.49 13.85 -10.10
C ALA A 156 0.69 14.51 -10.83
N ALA A 157 1.87 13.88 -10.81
CA ALA A 157 3.04 14.37 -11.53
C ALA A 157 2.85 14.31 -13.06
N GLU A 158 2.19 13.27 -13.57
CA GLU A 158 1.84 13.14 -14.98
C GLU A 158 0.82 14.18 -15.41
N ALA A 159 -0.22 14.42 -14.61
CA ALA A 159 -1.22 15.45 -14.87
C ALA A 159 -0.58 16.85 -14.93
N TYR A 160 0.29 17.19 -13.98
CA TYR A 160 1.07 18.43 -14.01
C TYR A 160 1.94 18.53 -15.27
N ARG A 161 2.70 17.47 -15.59
CA ARG A 161 3.58 17.43 -16.78
C ARG A 161 2.79 17.61 -18.08
N ALA A 162 1.62 16.99 -18.20
CA ALA A 162 0.78 17.10 -19.40
C ALA A 162 0.36 18.54 -19.66
N VAL A 163 -0.05 19.28 -18.62
CA VAL A 163 -0.43 20.69 -18.74
C VAL A 163 0.80 21.56 -19.03
N VAL A 164 1.95 21.29 -18.41
CA VAL A 164 3.21 21.99 -18.72
C VAL A 164 3.63 21.78 -20.18
N ALA A 165 3.50 20.56 -20.72
CA ALA A 165 3.87 20.25 -22.11
C ALA A 165 2.94 20.90 -23.15
N GLN A 166 1.66 21.09 -22.82
CA GLN A 166 0.71 21.82 -23.67
C GLN A 166 0.93 23.35 -23.64
N THR A 167 1.76 23.83 -22.71
CA THR A 167 1.96 25.25 -22.45
C THR A 167 3.34 25.78 -22.86
N ALA A 168 4.24 24.89 -23.30
CA ALA A 168 5.57 25.17 -23.86
C ALA A 168 5.51 25.27 -25.40
#